data_AF-A0A4Y2T2W7-F1
#
_entry.id   AF-A0A4Y2T2W7-F1
#
_cell.length_a   1.000
_cell.length_b   1.000
_cell.length_c   1.000
_cell.angle_alpha   90.00
_cell.angle_beta   90.00
_cell.angle_gamma   90.00
#
_symmetry.space_group_name_H-M   'P 1'
#
loop_
_entity.id
_entity.type
_entity.pdbx_description
1 polymer ?
#
loop_
_entity_poly.entity_id
_entity_poly.type
_entity_poly.pdbx_seq_one_letter_code
_entity_poly.pdbx_strand_id
1 'polypeptide(L)'
;MLREVESRVIAESNKAGKDVPVVNMVFRCDRHSDQRRYNAPTANEIAMVFVNSDGETPFERNIRVYPLNPKNPQQPFININILSPNLDPMAYPIFFPYGEPGWQPNWRCESY
;
A
#
# COMPACT_ATOMS: atom_id res chain seq x y z
N MET A 1 14.05 -1.85 6.10
CA MET A 1 14.66 -1.49 4.80
C MET A 1 14.27 -0.11 4.30
N LEU A 2 13.01 0.20 3.95
CA LEU A 2 12.66 1.55 3.42
C LEU A 2 12.96 2.72 4.36
N ARG A 3 12.64 2.61 5.67
CA ARG A 3 12.89 3.68 6.64
C ARG A 3 14.37 4.03 6.84
N GLU A 4 15.24 3.04 6.73
CA GLU A 4 16.70 3.25 6.80
C GLU A 4 17.21 3.90 5.52
N VAL A 5 16.67 3.51 4.36
CA VAL A 5 16.98 4.14 3.06
C VAL A 5 16.50 5.59 3.05
N GLU A 6 15.29 5.87 3.52
CA GLU A 6 14.75 7.23 3.69
C GLU A 6 15.67 8.07 4.60
N SER A 7 16.06 7.52 5.74
CA SER A 7 16.96 8.21 6.69
C SER A 7 18.31 8.57 6.05
N ARG A 8 18.86 7.68 5.21
CA ARG A 8 20.11 7.92 4.47
C ARG A 8 19.93 8.98 3.40
N VAL A 9 18.87 8.90 2.59
CA VAL A 9 18.57 9.87 1.52
C VAL A 9 18.32 11.27 2.11
N ILE A 10 17.60 11.36 3.22
CA ILE A 10 17.38 12.64 3.95
C ILE A 10 18.72 13.21 4.43
N ALA A 11 19.59 12.38 5.03
CA ALA A 11 20.90 12.82 5.50
C ALA A 11 21.83 13.27 4.34
N GLU A 12 21.79 12.59 3.20
CA GLU A 12 22.54 12.95 2.00
C GLU A 12 22.02 14.23 1.35
N SER A 13 20.70 14.41 1.27
CA SER A 13 20.10 15.62 0.70
C SER A 13 20.34 16.84 1.58
N ASN A 14 20.28 16.68 2.90
CA ASN A 14 20.66 17.73 3.87
C ASN A 14 22.11 18.16 3.70
N LYS A 15 23.03 17.24 3.41
CA LYS A 15 24.44 17.55 3.10
C LYS A 15 24.60 18.26 1.75
N ALA A 16 23.75 17.92 0.77
CA ALA A 16 23.78 18.49 -0.57
C ALA A 16 23.04 19.83 -0.70
N GLY A 17 22.39 20.33 0.37
CA GLY A 17 21.59 21.56 0.35
C GLY A 17 20.38 21.50 -0.58
N LYS A 18 19.89 20.29 -0.91
CA LYS A 18 18.73 20.09 -1.76
C LYS A 18 17.53 19.70 -0.89
N ASP A 19 16.39 20.35 -1.12
CA ASP A 19 15.14 19.96 -0.46
C ASP A 19 14.67 18.60 -0.98
N VAL A 20 14.36 17.69 -0.04
CA VAL A 20 13.72 16.41 -0.37
C VAL A 20 12.22 16.66 -0.51
N PRO A 21 11.61 16.37 -1.67
CA PRO A 21 10.16 16.47 -1.78
C PRO A 21 9.50 15.49 -0.81
N VAL A 22 8.68 16.01 0.11
CA VAL A 22 7.92 15.20 1.07
C VAL A 22 6.73 14.59 0.34
N VAL A 23 6.80 13.28 0.09
CA VAL A 23 5.68 12.50 -0.47
C VAL A 23 4.93 11.83 0.66
N ASN A 24 3.64 12.15 0.79
CA ASN A 24 2.77 11.51 1.78
C ASN A 24 1.91 10.44 1.11
N MET A 25 1.97 9.21 1.62
CA MET A 25 0.96 8.19 1.32
C MET A 25 -0.27 8.46 2.18
N VAL A 26 -1.40 8.79 1.55
CA VAL A 26 -2.66 9.04 2.24
C VAL A 26 -3.69 8.00 1.78
N PHE A 27 -4.17 7.20 2.72
CA PHE A 27 -5.31 6.32 2.47
C PHE A 27 -6.59 7.15 2.59
N ARG A 28 -7.29 7.34 1.46
CA ARG A 28 -8.64 7.91 1.50
C ARG A 28 -9.62 6.79 1.82
N CYS A 29 -10.26 6.89 2.98
CA CYS A 29 -11.24 5.89 3.44
C CYS A 29 -12.65 6.09 2.85
N ASP A 30 -12.91 7.25 2.23
CA ASP A 30 -14.20 7.54 1.60
C ASP A 30 -14.21 7.10 0.13
N ARG A 31 -14.93 5.99 -0.12
CA ARG A 31 -15.07 5.35 -1.44
C ARG A 31 -15.88 6.18 -2.45
N HIS A 32 -16.64 7.17 -1.99
CA HIS A 32 -17.43 8.05 -2.86
C HIS A 32 -16.67 9.31 -3.28
N SER A 33 -15.48 9.54 -2.74
CA SER A 33 -14.65 10.74 -2.96
C SER A 33 -13.61 10.58 -4.08
N ASP A 34 -13.66 9.48 -4.85
CA ASP A 34 -12.68 9.21 -5.90
C ASP A 34 -12.82 10.19 -7.09
N GLN A 35 -11.78 11.01 -7.30
CA GLN A 35 -11.75 12.06 -8.32
C GLN A 35 -11.31 11.56 -9.71
N ARG A 36 -10.96 10.27 -9.88
CA ARG A 36 -10.70 9.54 -11.16
C ARG A 36 -9.70 10.15 -12.17
N ARG A 37 -9.24 11.38 -12.00
CA ARG A 37 -8.46 12.13 -12.99
C ARG A 37 -7.29 12.80 -12.28
N TYR A 38 -6.08 12.49 -12.74
CA TYR A 38 -4.80 13.12 -12.36
C TYR A 38 -4.10 12.63 -11.08
N ASN A 39 -4.31 11.40 -10.62
CA ASN A 39 -3.31 10.77 -9.74
C ASN A 39 -2.12 10.29 -10.59
N ALA A 40 -1.32 11.23 -11.09
CA ALA A 40 0.00 10.89 -11.61
C ALA A 40 0.81 10.32 -10.43
N PRO A 41 1.46 9.14 -10.57
CA PRO A 41 2.30 8.61 -9.53
C PRO A 41 3.37 9.66 -9.18
N THR A 42 3.34 10.12 -7.92
CA THR A 42 4.28 11.13 -7.41
C THR A 42 5.57 10.50 -6.88
N ALA A 43 5.67 9.17 -6.90
CA ALA A 43 6.83 8.40 -6.48
C ALA A 43 7.01 7.16 -7.37
N ASN A 44 8.22 6.59 -7.37
CA ASN A 44 8.56 5.41 -8.15
C ASN A 44 7.69 4.21 -7.74
N GLU A 45 7.17 3.49 -8.74
CA GLU A 45 6.36 2.29 -8.61
C GLU A 45 7.05 1.23 -7.73
N ILE A 46 6.29 0.57 -6.88
CA ILE A 46 6.79 -0.52 -6.02
C ILE A 46 6.43 -1.85 -6.69
N ALA A 47 7.44 -2.55 -7.20
CA ALA A 47 7.31 -3.94 -7.65
C ALA A 47 7.71 -4.89 -6.52
N MET A 48 6.87 -5.88 -6.22
CA MET A 48 7.19 -6.96 -5.30
C MET A 48 7.61 -8.19 -6.11
N VAL A 49 8.87 -8.62 -5.96
CA VAL A 49 9.40 -9.83 -6.61
C VAL A 49 9.38 -10.96 -5.59
N PHE A 50 8.66 -12.03 -5.90
CA PHE A 50 8.67 -13.25 -5.10
C PHE A 50 9.63 -14.26 -5.72
N VAL A 51 10.46 -14.90 -4.89
CA VAL A 51 11.29 -16.04 -5.30
C VAL A 51 10.66 -17.28 -4.70
N ASN A 52 10.13 -18.15 -5.55
CA ASN A 52 9.64 -19.48 -5.18
C ASN A 52 10.27 -20.51 -6.11
N SER A 53 10.52 -21.73 -5.63
CA SER A 53 11.11 -22.81 -6.44
C SER A 53 10.28 -23.14 -7.69
N ASP A 54 8.99 -22.85 -7.61
CA ASP A 54 7.99 -23.28 -8.58
C ASP A 54 7.50 -22.11 -9.45
N GLY A 55 7.99 -20.89 -9.20
CA GLY A 55 7.48 -19.66 -9.81
C GLY A 55 6.11 -19.19 -9.29
N GLU A 56 5.45 -19.99 -8.45
CA GLU A 56 4.17 -19.66 -7.84
C GLU A 56 4.31 -18.53 -6.82
N THR A 57 3.38 -17.58 -6.88
CA THR A 57 3.24 -16.55 -5.85
C THR A 57 2.94 -17.20 -4.49
N PRO A 58 3.60 -16.78 -3.39
CA PRO A 58 3.32 -17.31 -2.07
C PRO A 58 1.84 -17.23 -1.71
N PHE A 59 1.33 -18.25 -1.03
CA PHE A 59 -0.05 -18.26 -0.56
C PHE A 59 -0.30 -17.10 0.43
N GLU A 60 0.63 -16.87 1.35
CA GLU A 60 0.56 -15.74 2.28
C GLU A 60 0.99 -14.44 1.60
N ARG A 61 0.02 -13.69 1.07
CA ARG A 61 0.24 -12.39 0.42
C ARG A 61 -0.04 -11.22 1.36
N ASN A 62 0.27 -11.35 2.64
CA ASN A 62 -0.08 -10.34 3.63
C ASN A 62 0.64 -9.01 3.34
N ILE A 63 -0.11 -7.90 3.38
CA ILE A 63 0.46 -6.55 3.23
C ILE A 63 0.67 -5.95 4.62
N ARG A 64 1.90 -5.53 4.92
CA ARG A 64 2.21 -4.75 6.13
C ARG A 64 2.42 -3.29 5.78
N VAL A 65 1.60 -2.42 6.35
CA VAL A 65 1.68 -0.97 6.16
C VAL A 65 2.29 -0.35 7.41
N TYR A 66 3.39 0.38 7.27
CA TYR A 66 4.05 1.12 8.35
C TYR A 66 3.69 2.60 8.23
N PRO A 67 2.65 3.09 8.91
CA PRO A 67 2.28 4.50 8.84
C PRO A 67 3.40 5.37 9.44
N LEU A 68 3.66 6.53 8.83
CA LEU A 68 4.64 7.50 9.32
C LEU A 68 4.29 7.99 10.74
N ASN A 69 2.98 8.20 10.97
CA ASN A 69 2.42 8.64 12.24
C ASN A 69 1.39 7.61 12.74
N PRO A 70 1.82 6.50 13.39
CA PRO A 70 0.90 5.50 13.90
C PRO A 70 0.01 6.09 15.00
N LYS A 71 -1.30 5.85 14.94
CA LYS A 71 -2.23 6.25 16.00
C LYS A 71 -1.87 5.63 17.35
N ASN A 72 -1.39 4.39 17.33
CA ASN A 72 -0.91 3.68 18.50
C ASN A 72 0.58 3.35 18.31
N PRO A 73 1.50 3.98 19.07
CA PRO A 73 2.93 3.71 18.99
C PRO A 73 3.31 2.25 19.29
N GLN A 74 2.50 1.52 20.08
CA GLN A 74 2.72 0.10 20.35
C GLN A 74 2.27 -0.81 19.20
N GLN A 75 1.50 -0.29 18.25
CA GLN A 75 1.12 -0.97 17.02
C GLN A 75 1.69 -0.20 15.82
N PRO A 76 2.99 -0.38 15.53
CA PRO A 76 3.71 0.43 14.55
C PRO A 76 3.35 0.11 13.10
N PHE A 77 2.54 -0.92 12.86
CA PHE A 77 2.09 -1.31 11.53
C PHE A 77 0.66 -1.84 11.52
N ILE A 78 0.03 -1.74 10.35
CA ILE A 78 -1.26 -2.35 10.03
C ILE A 78 -0.96 -3.61 9.23
N ASN A 79 -1.55 -4.73 9.62
CA ASN A 79 -1.43 -5.99 8.90
C ASN A 79 -2.72 -6.29 8.14
N ILE A 80 -2.63 -6.38 6.82
CA ILE A 80 -3.73 -6.74 5.92
C ILE A 80 -3.50 -8.19 5.52
N ASN A 81 -4.28 -9.07 6.13
CA ASN A 81 -4.22 -10.51 5.90
C ASN A 81 -4.79 -10.87 4.52
N ILE A 82 -4.46 -12.03 3.97
CA ILE A 82 -5.07 -12.57 2.74
C ILE A 82 -6.60 -12.65 2.81
N LEU A 83 -7.16 -12.81 4.02
CA LEU A 83 -8.60 -12.85 4.25
C LEU A 83 -9.25 -11.45 4.35
N SER A 84 -8.47 -10.38 4.19
CA SER A 84 -8.99 -9.03 4.27
C SER A 84 -9.66 -8.65 2.96
N PRO A 85 -10.87 -8.05 2.98
CA PRO A 85 -11.49 -7.49 1.79
C PRO A 85 -10.66 -6.38 1.13
N ASN A 86 -9.69 -5.81 1.85
CA ASN A 86 -8.85 -4.75 1.32
C ASN A 86 -7.59 -5.28 0.62
N LEU A 87 -7.32 -6.60 0.65
CA LEU A 87 -6.12 -7.16 0.06
C LEU A 87 -6.12 -7.00 -1.47
N ASP A 88 -7.13 -7.56 -2.13
CA ASP A 88 -7.22 -7.54 -3.60
C ASP A 88 -7.26 -6.12 -4.18
N PRO A 89 -8.03 -5.15 -3.65
CA PRO A 89 -8.00 -3.78 -4.18
C PRO A 89 -6.63 -3.11 -4.02
N MET A 90 -5.84 -3.49 -3.01
CA MET A 90 -4.49 -2.97 -2.84
C MET A 90 -3.44 -3.66 -3.73
N ALA A 91 -3.64 -4.95 -4.06
CA ALA A 91 -2.77 -5.70 -4.95
C ALA A 91 -3.08 -5.45 -6.43
N TYR A 92 -4.36 -5.21 -6.76
CA TYR A 92 -4.86 -5.07 -8.12
C TYR A 92 -5.71 -3.80 -8.31
N PRO A 93 -5.13 -2.61 -8.10
CA PRO A 93 -5.88 -1.35 -8.16
C PRO A 93 -6.60 -1.09 -9.49
N ILE A 94 -6.13 -1.70 -10.60
CA ILE A 94 -6.77 -1.61 -11.92
C ILE A 94 -8.14 -2.31 -11.94
N PHE A 95 -8.30 -3.41 -11.17
CA PHE A 95 -9.56 -4.16 -11.10
C PHE A 95 -10.53 -3.60 -10.06
N PHE A 96 -10.04 -2.81 -9.11
CA PHE A 96 -10.83 -2.18 -8.05
C PHE A 96 -10.66 -0.66 -8.06
N PRO A 97 -11.06 0.01 -9.15
CA PRO A 97 -10.83 1.43 -9.32
C PRO A 97 -11.50 2.27 -8.24
N TYR A 98 -12.58 1.79 -7.62
CA TYR A 98 -13.28 2.49 -6.54
C TYR A 98 -12.93 1.97 -5.14
N GLY A 99 -11.92 1.09 -5.04
CA GLY A 99 -11.54 0.46 -3.77
C GLY A 99 -12.67 -0.40 -3.20
N GLU A 100 -13.47 -1.01 -4.07
CA GLU A 100 -14.46 -1.98 -3.69
C GLU A 100 -13.79 -3.12 -2.92
N PRO A 101 -14.47 -3.69 -1.91
CA PRO A 101 -13.94 -4.87 -1.26
C PRO A 101 -13.69 -5.97 -2.29
N GLY A 102 -12.53 -6.60 -2.20
CA GLY A 102 -12.22 -7.86 -2.86
C GLY A 102 -12.64 -9.04 -2.01
N TRP A 103 -12.17 -10.22 -2.39
CA TRP A 103 -12.58 -11.47 -1.78
C TRP A 103 -12.48 -11.41 -0.24
N GLN A 104 -13.52 -11.91 0.44
CA GLN A 104 -13.56 -12.00 1.91
C GLN A 104 -14.32 -13.24 2.35
N PRO A 105 -13.98 -13.81 3.51
CA PRO A 105 -14.77 -14.89 4.09
C PRO A 105 -16.24 -14.50 4.23
N ASN A 106 -17.14 -15.41 3.85
CA ASN A 106 -18.59 -15.22 3.89
C ASN A 106 -19.12 -14.11 2.96
N TRP A 107 -18.40 -13.77 1.89
CA TRP A 107 -18.95 -12.92 0.83
C TRP A 107 -20.28 -13.50 0.34
N ARG A 108 -21.36 -12.73 0.44
CA ARG A 108 -22.64 -13.06 -0.17
C ARG A 108 -22.79 -12.23 -1.43
N CYS A 109 -22.75 -12.89 -2.58
CA CYS A 109 -23.14 -12.26 -3.83
C CYS A 109 -24.66 -12.13 -3.75
N GLU A 110 -25.16 -10.90 -3.60
CA GLU A 110 -26.59 -10.67 -3.78
C GLU A 110 -26.90 -11.04 -5.23
N SER A 111 -27.67 -12.11 -5.41
CA SER A 111 -28.12 -12.57 -6.72
C SER A 111 -28.92 -11.45 -7.38
N TYR A 112 -28.48 -11.04 -8.57
CA TYR A 112 -29.20 -10.11 -9.44
C TYR A 112 -30.63 -10.57 -9.74
#